data_AF-A0A8C1ZDG6-F1
#
_entry.id   AF-A0A8C1ZDG6-F1
#
_cell.length_a   1.000
_cell.length_b   1.000
_cell.length_c   1.000
_cell.angle_alpha   90.00
_cell.angle_beta   90.00
_cell.angle_gamma   90.00
#
_symmetry.space_group_name_H-M   'P 1'
#
loop_
_entity.id
_entity.type
_entity.pdbx_description
1 polymer ?
#
loop_
_entity_poly.entity_id
_entity_poly.type
_entity_poly.pdbx_seq_one_letter_code
_entity_poly.pdbx_strand_id
1 'polypeptide(L)'
;MSNFTAAMGTVLSPDYPEGYGNNLNCVWLIIAEPGSRIHLAFNDFDLEPPYDFLTVRDGELVDAVVLGRFSGHCLQSDSEQPSSRTYGRTYFPLFNS
;
A
#
# COMPACT_ATOMS: atom_id res chain seq x y z
N MET A 1 -8.14 2.11 -10.38
CA MET A 1 -7.16 1.01 -10.22
C MET A 1 -5.98 1.31 -11.10
N SER A 2 -4.76 1.29 -10.54
CA SER A 2 -3.52 1.55 -11.29
C SER A 2 -2.57 0.37 -11.18
N ASN A 3 -1.96 -0.01 -12.31
CA ASN A 3 -1.06 -1.16 -12.39
C ASN A 3 0.38 -0.70 -12.60
N PHE A 4 1.30 -1.23 -11.78
CA PHE A 4 2.73 -0.96 -11.87
C PHE A 4 3.49 -2.24 -12.19
N THR A 5 4.26 -2.21 -13.27
CA THR A 5 5.09 -3.33 -13.74
C THR A 5 6.57 -2.96 -13.86
N ALA A 6 6.91 -1.68 -13.66
CA ALA A 6 8.29 -1.23 -13.67
C ALA A 6 9.05 -1.77 -12.44
N ALA A 7 10.35 -2.02 -12.60
CA ALA A 7 11.21 -2.53 -11.52
C ALA A 7 11.33 -1.58 -10.32
N MET A 8 11.02 -0.29 -10.51
CA MET A 8 10.95 0.72 -9.46
C MET A 8 9.88 1.75 -9.81
N GLY A 9 9.31 2.38 -8.78
CA GLY A 9 8.29 3.41 -8.93
C GLY A 9 7.90 4.00 -7.59
N THR A 10 7.06 5.03 -7.64
CA THR A 10 6.49 5.67 -6.47
C THR A 10 4.98 5.71 -6.63
N VAL A 11 4.26 5.31 -5.59
CA VAL A 11 2.81 5.40 -5.51
C VAL A 11 2.50 6.57 -4.60
N LEU A 12 1.61 7.45 -5.05
CA LEU A 12 1.13 8.60 -4.29
C LEU A 12 -0.38 8.46 -4.07
N SER A 13 -0.85 8.97 -2.94
CA SER A 13 -2.28 9.20 -2.75
C SER A 13 -2.78 10.22 -3.77
N PRO A 14 -4.08 10.22 -4.11
CA PRO A 14 -4.67 11.31 -4.86
C PRO A 14 -4.34 12.65 -4.19
N ASP A 15 -4.04 13.66 -5.01
CA ASP A 15 -3.79 15.04 -4.60
C ASP A 15 -2.53 15.29 -3.74
N TYR A 16 -1.74 14.25 -3.43
CA TYR A 16 -0.46 14.41 -2.73
C TYR A 16 0.42 15.50 -3.40
N PRO A 17 1.00 16.45 -2.63
CA PRO A 17 1.16 16.44 -1.16
C PRO A 17 -0.01 17.06 -0.38
N GLU A 18 -1.09 17.47 -1.05
CA GLU A 18 -2.31 17.90 -0.35
C GLU A 18 -2.99 16.68 0.29
N GLY A 19 -3.88 16.96 1.24
CA GLY A 19 -4.67 15.91 1.91
C GLY A 19 -5.49 15.12 0.89
N TYR A 20 -5.50 13.79 1.05
CA TYR A 20 -6.35 12.93 0.23
C TYR A 20 -7.83 13.23 0.51
N GLY A 21 -8.66 13.16 -0.53
CA GLY A 21 -10.10 13.43 -0.40
C GLY A 21 -10.86 12.38 0.41
N ASN A 22 -12.10 12.72 0.80
CA ASN A 22 -12.96 11.79 1.52
C ASN A 22 -13.60 10.74 0.60
N ASN A 23 -14.05 9.62 1.16
CA ASN A 23 -14.74 8.51 0.50
C ASN A 23 -13.96 7.86 -0.66
N LEU A 24 -12.63 7.82 -0.54
CA LEU A 24 -11.77 7.22 -1.55
C LEU A 24 -11.67 5.69 -1.43
N ASN A 25 -11.67 5.03 -2.58
CA ASN A 25 -11.33 3.61 -2.73
C ASN A 25 -10.24 3.48 -3.79
N CYS A 26 -9.00 3.74 -3.38
CA CYS A 26 -7.85 3.68 -4.27
C CYS A 26 -7.25 2.28 -4.25
N VAL A 27 -7.10 1.67 -5.42
CA VAL A 27 -6.51 0.33 -5.55
C VAL A 27 -5.30 0.40 -6.46
N TRP A 28 -4.15 -0.04 -5.93
CA TRP A 28 -2.91 -0.20 -6.69
C TRP A 28 -2.47 -1.65 -6.73
N LEU A 29 -2.08 -2.12 -7.92
CA LEU A 29 -1.54 -3.45 -8.15
C LEU A 29 -0.10 -3.33 -8.63
N ILE A 30 0.84 -3.90 -7.87
CA ILE A 30 2.25 -3.98 -8.26
C ILE A 30 2.55 -5.42 -8.67
N ILE A 31 3.08 -5.59 -9.88
CA ILE A 31 3.38 -6.89 -10.49
C ILE A 31 4.89 -6.96 -10.72
N ALA A 32 5.56 -7.83 -9.97
CA ALA A 32 6.95 -8.14 -10.22
C ALA A 32 7.09 -9.33 -11.19
N GLU A 33 8.25 -9.41 -11.86
CA GLU A 33 8.58 -10.57 -12.67
C GLU A 33 8.67 -11.85 -11.82
N PRO A 34 8.37 -13.03 -12.38
CA PRO A 34 8.50 -14.30 -11.66
C PRO A 34 9.91 -14.47 -11.05
N GLY A 35 9.97 -14.80 -9.76
CA GLY A 35 11.23 -14.95 -9.01
C GLY A 35 11.79 -13.64 -8.44
N SER A 36 11.21 -12.49 -8.78
CA SER A 36 11.54 -11.20 -8.16
C SER A 36 10.76 -10.98 -6.87
N ARG A 37 11.21 -9.98 -6.10
CA ARG A 37 10.71 -9.62 -4.78
C ARG A 37 10.36 -8.13 -4.76
N ILE A 38 9.13 -7.80 -4.37
CA ILE A 38 8.72 -6.40 -4.18
C ILE A 38 9.19 -5.95 -2.79
N HIS A 39 9.85 -4.80 -2.74
CA HIS A 39 10.19 -4.08 -1.51
C HIS A 39 9.38 -2.78 -1.46
N LEU A 40 8.67 -2.54 -0.35
CA LEU A 40 7.74 -1.41 -0.22
C LEU A 40 8.11 -0.49 0.92
N ALA A 41 8.64 0.69 0.62
CA ALA A 41 8.92 1.71 1.63
C ALA A 41 7.86 2.80 1.60
N PHE A 42 7.37 3.18 2.78
CA PHE A 42 6.54 4.38 2.94
C PHE A 42 7.46 5.56 3.28
N ASN A 43 7.49 6.55 2.40
CA ASN A 43 8.28 7.76 2.61
C ASN A 43 7.50 8.81 3.42
N ASP A 44 6.20 8.89 3.19
CA ASP A 44 5.26 9.74 3.90
C ASP A 44 3.96 8.95 4.09
N PHE A 45 3.36 9.00 5.28
CA PHE A 45 2.20 8.21 5.64
C PHE A 45 1.44 8.86 6.78
N ASP A 46 0.26 9.39 6.46
CA ASP A 46 -0.68 9.94 7.42
C ASP A 46 -2.08 9.53 6.99
N LEU A 47 -2.78 8.79 7.84
CA LEU A 47 -4.16 8.35 7.65
C LEU A 47 -4.94 8.55 8.94
N GLU A 48 -6.23 8.88 8.86
CA GLU A 48 -7.10 9.09 10.03
C GLU A 48 -7.52 7.77 10.70
N PRO A 49 -7.02 7.41 11.90
CA PRO A 49 -7.51 6.24 12.62
C PRO A 49 -8.79 6.57 13.42
N PRO A 50 -9.74 5.63 13.56
CA PRO A 50 -9.77 4.27 13.05
C PRO A 50 -10.60 4.16 11.76
N TYR A 51 -10.69 5.23 10.97
CA TYR A 51 -11.58 5.29 9.80
C TYR A 51 -10.86 4.84 8.53
N ASP A 52 -9.61 5.26 8.39
CA ASP A 52 -8.84 5.10 7.17
C ASP A 52 -7.74 4.07 7.33
N PHE A 53 -7.62 3.18 6.36
CA PHE A 53 -6.62 2.13 6.40
C PHE A 53 -6.02 1.85 5.02
N LEU A 54 -4.72 1.61 5.02
CA LEU A 54 -4.01 0.99 3.91
C LEU A 54 -3.82 -0.50 4.21
N THR A 55 -4.38 -1.37 3.38
CA THR A 55 -4.21 -2.83 3.53
C THR A 55 -3.22 -3.36 2.50
N VAL A 56 -2.22 -4.11 2.91
CA VAL A 56 -1.25 -4.72 2.00
C VAL A 56 -1.59 -6.21 1.88
N ARG A 57 -1.79 -6.72 0.67
CA ARG A 57 -2.11 -8.15 0.44
C ARG A 57 -1.17 -8.81 -0.56
N ASP A 58 -0.93 -10.11 -0.37
CA ASP A 58 -0.14 -10.95 -1.27
C ASP A 58 -1.05 -11.66 -2.27
N GLY A 59 -1.26 -11.03 -3.41
CA GLY A 59 -2.17 -11.51 -4.45
C GLY A 59 -3.04 -10.39 -5.03
N GLU A 60 -3.67 -10.71 -6.17
CA GLU A 60 -4.47 -9.77 -6.96
C GLU A 60 -5.96 -9.77 -6.56
N LEU A 61 -6.38 -10.76 -5.76
CA LEU A 61 -7.77 -10.96 -5.37
C LEU A 61 -8.08 -10.26 -4.04
N VAL A 62 -9.34 -9.88 -3.85
CA VAL A 62 -9.82 -9.20 -2.64
C VAL A 62 -9.76 -10.10 -1.39
N ASP A 63 -9.79 -11.41 -1.58
CA ASP A 63 -9.65 -12.44 -0.54
C ASP A 63 -8.21 -12.92 -0.33
N ALA A 64 -7.24 -12.32 -1.04
CA ALA A 64 -5.82 -12.61 -0.87
C ALA A 64 -5.34 -12.33 0.56
N VAL A 65 -4.28 -13.05 0.95
CA VAL A 65 -3.69 -13.00 2.30
C VAL A 65 -3.32 -11.57 2.65
N VAL A 66 -3.87 -11.06 3.75
CA VAL A 66 -3.51 -9.75 4.29
C VAL A 66 -2.16 -9.86 4.99
N LEU A 67 -1.19 -9.12 4.48
CA LEU A 67 0.17 -9.04 5.01
C LEU A 67 0.27 -8.01 6.13
N GLY A 68 -0.53 -6.94 6.04
CA GLY A 68 -0.57 -5.87 7.03
C GLY A 68 -1.72 -4.91 6.77
N ARG A 69 -2.18 -4.23 7.82
CA ARG A 69 -3.15 -3.14 7.74
C ARG A 69 -2.61 -1.98 8.56
N PHE A 70 -2.48 -0.83 7.93
CA PHE A 70 -1.76 0.34 8.46
C PHE A 70 -2.71 1.55 8.51
N SER A 71 -2.57 2.39 9.54
CA SER A 71 -3.35 3.61 9.77
C SER A 71 -2.60 4.51 10.77
N GLY A 72 -3.03 5.76 10.93
CA GLY A 72 -2.36 6.77 11.77
C GLY A 72 -1.15 7.42 11.08
N HIS A 73 -0.43 8.25 11.85
CA HIS A 73 0.74 8.98 11.33
C HIS A 73 2.07 8.23 11.52
N CYS A 74 2.09 7.15 12.32
CA CYS A 74 3.35 6.56 12.78
C CYS A 74 3.69 5.33 11.95
N LEU A 75 4.73 5.46 11.12
CA LEU A 75 5.45 4.34 10.55
C LEU A 75 6.05 3.54 11.71
N GLN A 76 5.30 2.57 12.24
CA GLN A 76 5.79 1.66 13.26
C GLN A 76 7.06 0.99 12.72
N SER A 77 8.12 1.05 13.54
CA SER A 77 9.49 0.51 13.39
C SER A 77 9.82 -0.32 12.15
N ASP A 78 11.04 -0.22 11.61
CA ASP A 78 11.55 -0.96 10.44
C ASP A 78 11.19 -2.47 10.40
N SER A 79 10.94 -3.13 11.55
CA SER A 79 10.49 -4.52 11.65
C SER A 79 9.02 -4.78 11.32
N GLU A 80 8.17 -3.75 11.35
CA GLU A 80 6.72 -3.82 11.04
C GLU A 80 6.36 -3.13 9.73
N GLN A 81 7.27 -2.36 9.15
CA GLN A 81 7.08 -1.82 7.81
C GLN A 81 6.99 -2.93 6.76
N PRO A 82 6.12 -2.79 5.74
CA PRO A 82 6.07 -3.74 4.64
C PRO A 82 7.38 -3.81 3.84
N SER A 83 8.29 -2.83 3.97
CA SER A 83 9.62 -2.82 3.35
C SER A 83 10.47 -4.02 3.74
N SER A 84 10.26 -4.55 4.95
CA SER A 84 10.94 -5.72 5.51
C SER A 84 10.47 -7.05 4.92
N ARG A 85 9.39 -7.06 4.14
CA ARG A 85 8.78 -8.28 3.58
C ARG A 85 8.82 -8.26 2.06
N THR A 86 9.04 -9.45 1.52
CA THR A 86 9.12 -9.74 0.09
C THR A 86 7.73 -10.11 -0.43
N TYR A 87 7.29 -9.52 -1.53
CA TYR A 87 5.97 -9.81 -2.11
C TYR A 87 6.06 -10.16 -3.60
N GLY A 88 5.16 -11.03 -4.08
CA GLY A 88 5.06 -11.37 -5.50
C GLY A 88 4.09 -10.47 -6.26
N ARG A 89 2.96 -10.14 -5.64
CA ARG A 89 1.96 -9.18 -6.13
C ARG A 89 1.35 -8.44 -4.96
N THR A 90 1.38 -7.11 -4.98
CA THR A 90 0.88 -6.34 -3.86
C THR A 90 -0.34 -5.52 -4.21
N TYR A 91 -1.38 -5.71 -3.40
CA TYR A 91 -2.65 -5.01 -3.46
C TYR A 91 -2.78 -4.03 -2.31
N PHE A 92 -3.22 -2.82 -2.61
CA PHE A 92 -3.38 -1.73 -1.66
C PHE A 92 -4.73 -1.04 -1.84
N PRO A 93 -5.75 -1.31 -1.02
CA PRO A 93 -6.89 -0.43 -0.91
C PRO A 93 -6.56 0.66 0.11
N LEU A 94 -6.62 1.93 -0.30
CA LEU A 94 -6.87 3.02 0.64
C LEU A 94 -8.38 3.15 0.73
N PHE A 95 -8.94 2.73 1.86
CA PHE A 95 -10.31 3.03 2.22
C PHE A 95 -10.29 4.28 3.08
N ASN A 96 -11.03 5.30 2.65
CA ASN A 96 -11.36 6.44 3.49
C ASN A 96 -12.90 6.58 3.58
N SER A 97 -13.41 6.94 4.77
CA SER A 97 -14.86 7.10 5.05
C SER A 97 -15.34 8.54 4.95
#